data_AF-A0A350HXJ3-F1
#
_entry.id   AF-A0A350HXJ3-F1
#
_cell.length_a   1.000
_cell.length_b   1.000
_cell.length_c   1.000
_cell.angle_alpha   90.00
_cell.angle_beta   90.00
_cell.angle_gamma   90.00
#
_symmetry.space_group_name_H-M   'P 1'
#
loop_
_entity.id
_entity.type
_entity.pdbx_description
1 polymer ?
#
loop_
_entity_poly.entity_id
_entity_poly.type
_entity_poly.pdbx_seq_one_letter_code
_entity_poly.pdbx_strand_id
1 'polypeptide(L)' 'MVGFLLLKHLENLSDESVADCWVRDPRYQCFCGMEEFQWELSCDPSDLV' A
#
# COMPACT_ATOMS: atom_id res chain seq x y z
N MET A 1 -5.73 -6.14 0.85
CA MET A 1 -5.00 -6.31 -0.44
C MET A 1 -3.68 -7.05 -0.22
N VAL A 2 -3.42 -8.18 -0.89
CA VAL A 2 -2.21 -9.02 -0.66
C VAL A 2 -0.91 -8.25 -0.87
N GLY A 3 -0.83 -7.36 -1.87
CA GLY A 3 0.36 -6.55 -2.13
C GLY A 3 0.77 -5.66 -0.95
N PHE A 4 -0.20 -5.07 -0.25
CA PHE A 4 0.05 -4.25 0.95
C PHE A 4 0.61 -5.08 2.11
N LEU A 5 0.07 -6.27 2.34
CA LEU A 5 0.57 -7.18 3.40
C LEU A 5 2.03 -7.59 3.13
N LEU A 6 2.36 -7.89 1.88
CA LEU A 6 3.73 -8.19 1.48
C LEU A 6 4.65 -6.98 1.69
N LEU A 7 4.21 -5.79 1.28
CA LEU A 7 4.99 -4.56 1.44
C LEU A 7 5.25 -4.24 2.92
N LYS A 8 4.22 -4.41 3.76
CA LYS A 8 4.29 -4.25 5.21
C LYS A 8 5.36 -5.15 5.83
N HIS A 9 5.41 -6.42 5.41
CA HIS A 9 6.42 -7.37 5.93
C HIS A 9 7.82 -7.13 5.36
N LEU A 10 7.95 -6.72 4.10
CA LEU A 10 9.24 -6.46 3.47
C LEU A 10 9.93 -5.21 4.04
N GLU A 11 9.17 -4.14 4.24
CA GLU A 11 9.67 -2.85 4.73
C GLU A 11 9.49 -2.69 6.25
N ASN A 12 8.93 -3.71 6.92
CA ASN A 12 8.66 -3.73 8.37
C ASN A 12 7.86 -2.49 8.85
N LEU A 13 6.78 -2.17 8.11
CA LEU A 13 5.92 -1.01 8.35
C LEU A 13 4.69 -1.38 9.22
N SER A 14 4.06 -0.38 9.82
CA SER A 14 2.70 -0.52 10.38
C SER A 14 1.62 -0.39 9.30
N ASP A 15 0.37 -0.72 9.61
CA ASP A 15 -0.76 -0.62 8.67
C ASP A 15 -1.00 0.81 8.16
N GLU A 16 -0.87 1.80 9.06
CA GLU A 16 -0.99 3.21 8.70
C GLU A 16 0.22 3.68 7.88
N SER A 17 1.43 3.25 8.26
CA SER A 17 2.65 3.67 7.56
C SER A 17 2.78 3.04 6.18
N VAL A 18 2.33 1.80 5.98
CA VAL A 18 2.33 1.17 4.65
C VAL A 18 1.35 1.86 3.71
N ALA A 19 0.20 2.29 4.22
CA ALA A 19 -0.78 3.09 3.50
C ALA A 19 -0.20 4.44 3.04
N ASP A 20 0.38 5.21 3.96
CA ASP A 20 0.99 6.50 3.64
C ASP A 20 2.19 6.37 2.68
N CYS A 21 3.03 5.35 2.87
CA CYS A 21 4.15 5.08 1.97
C CYS A 21 3.66 4.73 0.57
N TRP A 22 2.60 3.92 0.46
CA TRP A 22 2.05 3.51 -0.83
C TRP A 22 1.43 4.68 -1.60
N VAL A 23 0.70 5.57 -0.93
CA VAL A 23 0.13 6.77 -1.56
C VAL A 23 1.22 7.71 -2.06
N ARG A 24 2.35 7.79 -1.35
CA ARG A 24 3.45 8.70 -1.70
C ARG A 24 4.41 8.14 -2.76
N ASP A 25 4.57 6.82 -2.85
CA ASP A 25 5.56 6.19 -3.73
C ASP A 25 4.89 5.40 -4.88
N PRO A 26 5.01 5.89 -6.14
CA PRO A 26 4.47 5.20 -7.32
C PRO A 26 4.99 3.78 -7.50
N ARG A 27 6.21 3.48 -7.01
CA ARG A 27 6.81 2.14 -7.11
C ARG A 27 6.01 1.12 -6.31
N TYR A 28 5.51 1.51 -5.14
CA TYR A 28 4.68 0.64 -4.31
C TYR A 28 3.31 0.40 -4.92
N GLN A 29 2.74 1.41 -5.58
CA GLN A 29 1.49 1.25 -6.34
C GLN A 29 1.67 0.27 -7.50
N CYS A 30 2.75 0.40 -8.26
CA CYS A 30 3.09 -0.52 -9.34
C CYS A 30 3.31 -1.95 -8.82
N PHE A 31 3.99 -2.13 -7.68
CA PHE A 31 4.18 -3.44 -7.04
C PHE A 31 2.84 -4.10 -6.65
N CYS A 32 1.87 -3.29 -6.21
CA CYS A 32 0.52 -3.76 -5.90
C CYS A 32 -0.35 -4.01 -7.14
N GLY A 33 0.17 -3.78 -8.34
CA GLY A 33 -0.54 -4.00 -9.61
C GLY A 33 -1.36 -2.81 -10.11
N MET A 34 -1.10 -1.60 -9.62
CA MET A 34 -1.77 -0.40 -10.13
C MET A 34 -1.14 0.05 -11.43
N GLU A 35 -1.98 0.30 -12.44
CA GLU A 35 -1.57 0.84 -13.74
C GLU A 35 -1.55 2.38 -13.75
N GLU A 36 -2.41 2.99 -12.93
CA GLU A 36 -2.57 4.44 -12.80
C GLU A 36 -2.21 4.87 -11.36
N PHE A 37 -1.56 6.03 -11.23
CA PHE A 37 -1.18 6.57 -9.93
C PHE A 37 -2.40 7.05 -9.14
N GLN A 38 -2.59 6.49 -7.95
CA GLN A 38 -3.67 6.81 -7.03
C GLN A 38 -3.17 7.73 -5.91
N TRP A 39 -3.93 8.79 -5.65
CA TRP A 39 -3.64 9.74 -4.57
C TRP A 39 -4.28 9.37 -3.23
N GLU A 40 -5.14 8.36 -3.24
CA GLU A 40 -5.88 7.88 -2.08
C GLU A 40 -5.95 6.35 -2.15
N LEU A 41 -5.98 5.70 -0.98
CA LEU A 41 -6.21 4.27 -0.95
C LEU A 41 -7.62 3.96 -1.44
N SER A 42 -7.73 3.02 -2.36
CA SER A 42 -9.01 2.49 -2.82
C SER A 42 -9.67 1.50 -1.84
N CYS A 43 -9.03 1.22 -0.69
CA CYS A 43 -9.50 0.30 0.34
C CYS A 43 -9.44 0.97 1.72
N ASP A 44 -10.36 0.65 2.62
CA ASP A 44 -10.27 1.14 4.00
C ASP A 44 -9.05 0.49 4.69
N PRO A 45 -8.23 1.23 5.44
CA PRO A 45 -7.09 0.66 6.17
C PRO A 45 -7.52 -0.48 7.12
N SER A 46 -8.78 -0.51 7.55
CA SER A 46 -9.34 -1.60 8.36
C SER A 46 -9.46 -2.94 7.61
N ASP A 47 -9.39 -2.94 6.27
CA ASP A 47 -9.36 -4.15 5.43
C ASP A 47 -7.94 -4.79 5.36
N LEU A 48 -6.95 -4.20 6.03
CA LEU A 48 -5.57 -4.68 6.09
C LEU A 48 -5.27 -5.54 7.34
N VAL A 49 -6.31 -5.92 8.11
CA VAL A 49 -6.22 -6.85 9.26
C VAL A 49 -5.83 -8.26 8.85
#